data_AF-A0A9D1RPH3-F1
#
_entry.id   AF-A0A9D1RPH3-F1
#
_cell.length_a   1.000
_cell.length_b   1.000
_cell.length_c   1.000
_cell.angle_alpha   90.00
_cell.angle_beta   90.00
_cell.angle_gamma   90.00
#
_symmetry.space_group_name_H-M   'P 1'
#
loop_
_entity.id
_entity.type
_entity.pdbx_description
1 polymer ?
#
loop_
_entity_poly.entity_id
_entity_poly.type
_entity_poly.pdbx_seq_one_letter_code
_entity_poly.pdbx_strand_id
1 'polypeptide(L)' 'MVRRLASSADGQLNCGDLYDTISKSTASHHFTLLVNAGITRRVLLNGARGHRLRRDDLDEAMPGVLDSIMNAANSTD' A
#
# COMPACT_ATOMS: atom_id res chain seq x y z
N MET A 1 -5.48 -1.29 -2.29
CA MET A 1 -4.10 -0.72 -2.38
C MET A 1 -3.16 -1.34 -1.36
N VAL A 2 -3.34 -1.13 -0.05
CA VAL A 2 -2.41 -1.66 0.99
C VAL A 2 -2.33 -3.19 0.96
N ARG A 3 -3.46 -3.89 0.82
CA ARG A 3 -3.49 -5.36 0.61
C ARG A 3 -2.55 -5.82 -0.49
N ARG A 4 -2.65 -5.22 -1.68
CA ARG A 4 -1.80 -5.56 -2.83
C ARG A 4 -0.33 -5.28 -2.57
N LEU A 5 0.01 -4.18 -1.90
CA LEU A 5 1.40 -3.89 -1.55
C LEU A 5 1.98 -4.93 -0.59
N ALA A 6 1.23 -5.32 0.44
CA ALA A 6 1.72 -6.31 1.40
C ALA A 6 1.82 -7.72 0.83
N SER A 7 1.00 -8.05 -0.19
CA SER A 7 1.09 -9.32 -0.91
C SER A 7 2.19 -9.33 -1.99
N SER A 8 2.81 -8.19 -2.30
CA SER A 8 3.94 -8.10 -3.23
C SER A 8 5.24 -8.50 -2.51
N ALA A 9 6.09 -9.29 -3.18
CA ALA A 9 7.35 -9.78 -2.63
C ALA A 9 8.27 -8.64 -2.13
N ASP A 10 8.33 -7.53 -2.88
CA ASP A 10 9.18 -6.39 -2.56
C ASP A 10 8.45 -5.27 -1.77
N GLY A 11 7.19 -5.51 -1.39
CA GLY A 11 6.33 -4.51 -0.77
C GLY A 11 6.02 -3.31 -1.68
N GLN A 12 6.20 -3.48 -3.00
CA GLN A 12 6.25 -2.42 -4.00
C GLN A 12 5.47 -2.78 -5.25
N LEU A 13 4.75 -1.81 -5.82
CA LEU A 13 3.97 -1.96 -7.06
C LEU A 13 3.87 -0.62 -7.80
N ASN A 14 3.69 -0.66 -9.13
CA ASN A 14 3.40 0.54 -9.90
C ASN A 14 2.00 1.08 -9.56
N CYS A 15 1.75 2.37 -9.81
CA CYS A 15 0.44 2.96 -9.56
C CYS A 15 -0.71 2.19 -10.24
N GLY A 16 -0.50 1.70 -11.47
CA GLY A 16 -1.50 0.98 -12.24
C GLY A 16 -1.89 -0.38 -11.65
N ASP A 17 -0.99 -1.04 -10.92
CA ASP A 17 -1.23 -2.37 -10.35
C ASP A 17 -2.02 -2.30 -9.03
N LEU A 18 -2.14 -1.09 -8.45
CA LEU A 18 -2.69 -0.86 -7.11
C LEU A 18 -4.20 -0.63 -7.08
N TYR A 19 -4.83 -0.45 -8.25
CA TYR A 19 -6.27 -0.25 -8.39
C TYR A 19 -6.77 -0.78 -9.74
N ASP A 20 -8.02 -1.26 -9.77
CA ASP A 20 -8.70 -1.78 -10.97
C ASP A 20 -10.19 -1.38 -11.01
N THR A 21 -10.82 -1.21 -9.86
CA THR A 21 -12.26 -0.92 -9.73
C THR A 21 -12.60 0.57 -9.61
N ILE A 22 -11.61 1.46 -9.54
CA ILE A 22 -11.81 2.89 -9.29
C ILE A 22 -11.14 3.78 -10.34
N SER A 23 -11.62 5.02 -10.44
CA SER A 23 -11.03 6.02 -11.33
C SER A 23 -9.60 6.40 -10.91
N LYS A 24 -8.81 6.89 -11.88
CA LYS A 24 -7.46 7.42 -11.63
C LYS A 24 -7.45 8.59 -10.62
N SER A 25 -8.48 9.43 -10.63
CA SER A 25 -8.60 10.56 -9.68
C SER A 25 -8.78 10.05 -8.25
N THR A 26 -9.71 9.11 -8.07
CA THR A 26 -9.96 8.44 -6.78
C THR A 26 -8.70 7.73 -6.29
N ALA A 27 -8.01 6.98 -7.16
CA ALA A 27 -6.78 6.30 -6.81
C ALA A 27 -5.68 7.28 -6.36
N SER A 28 -5.52 8.39 -7.07
CA SER A 28 -4.54 9.43 -6.73
C SER A 28 -4.81 10.08 -5.37
N HIS A 29 -6.09 10.27 -5.03
CA HIS A 29 -6.50 10.75 -3.72
C HIS A 29 -6.09 9.76 -2.61
N HIS A 30 -6.41 8.48 -2.77
CA HIS A 30 -6.01 7.44 -1.82
C HIS A 30 -4.48 7.33 -1.67
N PHE A 31 -3.72 7.41 -2.77
CA PHE A 31 -2.25 7.41 -2.71
C PHE A 31 -1.71 8.58 -1.89
N THR A 32 -2.31 9.77 -2.03
CA THR A 32 -1.92 10.94 -1.24
C THR A 32 -2.22 10.75 0.23
N LEU A 33 -3.41 10.24 0.57
CA LEU A 33 -3.77 9.91 1.96
C LEU A 33 -2.82 8.88 2.57
N LEU A 34 -2.50 7.80 1.85
CA LEU A 34 -1.62 6.74 2.34
C LEU A 34 -0.17 7.22 2.53
N VAL A 35 0.29 8.17 1.72
CA VAL A 35 1.61 8.80 1.90
C VAL A 35 1.60 9.71 3.12
N ASN A 36 0.57 10.57 3.25
CA ASN A 36 0.46 11.51 4.36
C ASN A 36 0.25 10.81 5.71
N ALA A 37 -0.48 9.69 5.72
CA ALA A 37 -0.65 8.84 6.90
C ALA A 37 0.61 8.02 7.25
N GLY A 38 1.67 8.14 6.45
CA GLY A 38 2.92 7.41 6.69
C GLY A 38 2.84 5.91 6.43
N ILE A 39 1.78 5.41 5.78
CA ILE A 39 1.60 3.99 5.46
C ILE A 39 2.46 3.58 4.26
N THR A 40 2.56 4.47 3.26
CA THR A 40 3.32 4.21 2.02
C THR A 40 4.27 5.35 1.71
N ARG A 41 5.26 5.09 0.85
CA ARG A 41 6.11 6.11 0.22
C ARG A 41 6.09 5.98 -1.28
N ARG A 42 6.27 7.09 -1.99
CA ARG A 42 6.44 7.10 -3.45
C ARG A 42 7.82 6.57 -3.81
N VAL A 43 7.89 5.75 -4.86
CA VAL A 43 9.12 5.18 -5.39
C VAL A 43 9.09 5.20 -6.93
N LEU A 44 10.26 5.12 -7.56
CA LEU A 44 10.38 4.89 -8.99
C LEU A 44 10.69 3.40 -9.20
N LEU A 45 9.81 2.70 -9.90
CA LEU A 45 9.92 1.28 -10.21
C LEU A 45 10.01 1.14 -11.73
N ASN A 46 11.12 0.61 -12.25
CA ASN A 46 11.31 0.37 -13.69
C ASN A 46 10.98 1.59 -14.57
N GLY A 47 11.33 2.80 -14.12
CA GLY A 47 11.06 4.05 -14.84
C GLY A 47 9.62 4.60 -14.68
N ALA A 48 8.75 3.93 -13.94
CA ALA A 48 7.38 4.37 -13.64
C ALA A 48 7.19 4.72 -12.16
N ARG A 49 6.17 5.55 -11.88
CA ARG A 49 5.80 5.89 -10.50
C ARG A 49 5.10 4.71 -9.84
N GLY A 50 5.55 4.38 -8.63
CA GLY A 50 4.97 3.34 -7.79
C GLY A 50 4.93 3.74 -6.33
N HIS A 51 4.47 2.81 -5.50
CA HIS A 51 4.41 2.96 -4.06
C HIS A 51 5.07 1.77 -3.38
N ARG A 52 5.73 2.05 -2.25
CA ARG A 52 6.28 1.06 -1.32
C ARG A 52 5.52 1.14 -0.01
N LEU A 53 5.15 -0.01 0.54
CA LEU A 53 4.65 -0.12 1.91
C LEU A 53 5.79 0.13 2.90
N ARG A 54 5.56 0.99 3.89
CA ARG A 54 6.51 1.27 4.98
C ARG A 54 6.36 0.21 6.07
N ARG A 55 6.47 -1.06 5.69
CA ARG A 55 6.22 -2.23 6.54
C ARG A 55 7.03 -2.14 7.84
N ASP A 56 8.34 -1.98 7.70
CA ASP A 56 9.27 -1.94 8.83
C ASP A 56 8.96 -0.78 9.78
N ASP A 57 8.75 0.43 9.24
CA ASP A 57 8.41 1.62 10.03
C ASP A 57 7.07 1.46 10.77
N LEU A 58 6.09 0.79 10.16
CA LEU A 58 4.79 0.52 10.77
C LEU A 58 4.89 -0.55 11.85
N ASP A 59 5.68 -1.61 11.62
CA ASP A 59 5.90 -2.68 12.59
C ASP A 59 6.74 -2.18 13.77
N GLU A 60 7.65 -1.21 13.59
CA GLU A 60 8.36 -0.54 14.68
C GLU A 60 7.42 0.35 15.51
N ALA A 61 6.57 1.15 14.86
CA ALA A 61 5.66 2.06 15.55
C ALA A 61 4.49 1.34 16.23
N MET A 62 3.97 0.28 15.60
CA MET A 62 2.78 -0.45 16.02
C MET A 62 2.91 -1.96 15.71
N PRO A 63 3.72 -2.69 16.51
CA PRO A 63 4.02 -4.10 16.25
C PRO A 63 2.76 -4.96 16.08
N GLY A 64 2.66 -5.69 14.96
CA GLY A 64 1.59 -6.67 14.69
C GLY A 64 0.22 -6.09 14.31
N VAL A 65 0.06 -4.76 14.32
CA VAL A 65 -1.23 -4.13 13.95
C VAL A 65 -1.51 -4.28 12.46
N LEU A 66 -0.50 -4.07 11.62
CA LEU A 66 -0.65 -4.23 10.18
C LEU A 66 -1.07 -5.65 9.84
N ASP A 67 -0.42 -6.67 10.41
CA ASP A 67 -0.82 -8.06 10.20
C ASP A 67 -2.23 -8.35 10.69
N SER A 68 -2.61 -7.82 11.85
CA SER A 68 -3.98 -7.99 12.40
C SER A 68 -5.03 -7.42 11.45
N ILE A 69 -4.82 -6.21 10.93
CA ILE A 69 -5.72 -5.58 9.95
C ILE A 69 -5.78 -6.39 8.66
N MET A 70 -4.66 -6.91 8.21
CA MET A 70 -4.56 -7.64 6.95
C MET A 70 -5.23 -9.01 7.04
N ASN A 71 -5.06 -9.70 8.17
CA ASN A 71 -5.78 -10.94 8.47
C ASN A 71 -7.29 -10.71 8.50
N ALA A 72 -7.76 -9.67 9.20
CA ALA A 72 -9.18 -9.31 9.24
C ALA A 72 -9.72 -8.91 7.85
N ALA A 73 -8.93 -8.20 7.04
CA ALA A 73 -9.32 -7.80 5.70
C ALA A 73 -9.32 -8.96 4.69
N ASN A 74 -8.61 -10.06 4.98
CA ASN A 74 -8.59 -11.28 4.18
C ASN A 74 -9.59 -12.34 4.65
N SER A 75 -10.10 -12.25 5.88
CA SER A 75 -11.10 -13.19 6.42
C SER A 75 -12.53 -12.91 5.97
N THR A 76 -12.78 -11.73 5.37
CA THR A 76 -14.11 -11.31 4.91
C THR A 76 -14.32 -11.59 3.41
N ASP A 77 -13.70 -12.65 2.90
CA ASP A 77 -13.94 -13.22 1.57
C ASP A 77 -14.87 -14.45 1.69
#